data_AF-A0A0A9YT35-F1
#
_entry.id   AF-A0A0A9YT35-F1
#
_cell.length_a   1.000
_cell.length_b   1.000
_cell.length_c   1.000
_cell.angle_alpha   90.00
_cell.angle_beta   90.00
_cell.angle_gamma   90.00
#
_symmetry.space_group_name_H-M   'P 1'
#
loop_
_entity.id
_entity.type
_entity.pdbx_description
1 polymer ?
#
loop_
_entity_poly.entity_id
_entity_poly.type
_entity_poly.pdbx_seq_one_letter_code
_entity_poly.pdbx_strand_id
1 'polypeptide(L)'
;EFLKKKRIEKLIEQHDEELISRGEWTHHILPYPTAPPWYSNIPGTGTFFTNVNRILIGHGNDGVFKFRMDRTNHPTPLCTTCQGPQEIANIDHLLNQCVKYTVERRKFKEANGISSLYIQDHIKANLNPDFLKKLNEFVESTSMNI
;
A
#
# COMPACT_ATOMS: atom_id res chain seq x y z
N GLU A 1 -25.80 -25.90 -12.61
CA GLU A 1 -25.35 -25.09 -11.45
C GLU A 1 -24.49 -25.82 -10.44
N PHE A 2 -24.86 -27.02 -9.98
CA PHE A 2 -24.15 -27.79 -8.95
C PHE A 2 -22.64 -27.98 -9.20
N LEU A 3 -22.25 -28.34 -10.42
CA LEU A 3 -20.84 -28.55 -10.80
C LEU A 3 -20.01 -27.26 -10.79
N LYS A 4 -20.61 -26.10 -11.07
CA LYS A 4 -19.93 -24.80 -10.97
C LYS A 4 -19.67 -24.45 -9.50
N LYS A 5 -20.65 -24.67 -8.62
CA LYS A 5 -20.53 -24.42 -7.19
C LYS A 5 -19.42 -25.26 -6.55
N LYS A 6 -19.39 -26.56 -6.86
CA LYS A 6 -18.38 -27.50 -6.38
C LYS A 6 -16.96 -27.17 -6.87
N ARG A 7 -16.85 -26.60 -8.07
CA ARG A 7 -15.57 -26.14 -8.62
C ARG A 7 -15.07 -24.86 -7.94
N ILE A 8 -15.97 -23.95 -7.58
CA ILE A 8 -15.65 -22.73 -6.83
C ILE A 8 -15.22 -23.10 -5.40
N GLU A 9 -15.94 -24.00 -4.73
CA GLU A 9 -15.58 -24.49 -3.38
C GLU A 9 -14.18 -25.10 -3.36
N LYS A 10 -13.86 -25.95 -4.35
CA LYS A 10 -12.52 -26.53 -4.47
C LYS A 10 -11.41 -25.49 -4.74
N LEU A 11 -11.71 -24.44 -5.50
CA LEU A 11 -10.76 -23.35 -5.74
C LEU A 11 -10.53 -22.50 -4.48
N ILE A 12 -11.55 -22.34 -3.64
CA ILE A 12 -11.44 -21.66 -2.35
C ILE A 12 -10.58 -22.50 -1.39
N GLU A 13 -10.85 -23.79 -1.26
CA GLU A 13 -10.04 -24.69 -0.40
C GLU A 13 -8.57 -24.73 -0.83
N GLN A 14 -8.30 -24.85 -2.14
CA GLN A 14 -6.92 -24.85 -2.65
C GLN A 14 -6.21 -23.51 -2.41
N HIS A 15 -6.94 -22.40 -2.54
CA HIS A 15 -6.40 -21.09 -2.22
C HIS A 15 -6.06 -20.99 -0.73
N ASP A 16 -6.97 -21.39 0.15
CA ASP A 16 -6.78 -21.35 1.61
C ASP A 16 -5.59 -22.21 2.07
N GLU A 17 -5.39 -23.39 1.48
CA GLU A 17 -4.22 -24.25 1.75
C GLU A 17 -2.90 -23.60 1.27
N GLU A 18 -2.90 -22.98 0.10
CA GLU A 18 -1.72 -22.27 -0.42
C GLU A 18 -1.38 -21.06 0.45
N LEU A 19 -2.38 -20.34 0.96
CA LEU A 19 -2.22 -19.17 1.82
C LEU A 19 -1.56 -19.48 3.17
N ILE A 20 -1.74 -20.69 3.71
CA ILE A 20 -1.07 -21.15 4.96
C ILE A 20 0.45 -21.28 4.78
N SER A 21 0.93 -21.62 3.58
CA SER A 21 2.37 -21.79 3.31
C SER A 21 3.02 -20.60 2.59
N ARG A 22 2.26 -19.90 1.73
CA ARG A 22 2.71 -18.82 0.86
C ARG A 22 1.55 -17.84 0.62
N GLY A 23 1.49 -16.76 1.39
CA GLY A 23 0.52 -15.69 1.14
C GLY A 23 -0.34 -15.28 2.33
N GLU A 24 -0.05 -15.76 3.55
CA GLU A 24 -0.70 -15.30 4.79
C GLU A 24 -0.83 -13.77 4.86
N TRP A 25 0.23 -13.06 4.46
CA TRP A 25 0.23 -11.60 4.35
C TRP A 25 -0.77 -11.08 3.30
N THR A 26 -0.81 -11.68 2.10
CA THR A 26 -1.76 -11.34 1.03
C THR A 26 -3.20 -11.63 1.44
N HIS A 27 -3.46 -12.71 2.18
CA HIS A 27 -4.78 -13.08 2.69
C HIS A 27 -5.30 -12.09 3.75
N HIS A 28 -4.42 -11.57 4.60
CA HIS A 28 -4.80 -10.53 5.56
C HIS A 28 -5.28 -9.24 4.87
N ILE A 29 -4.86 -9.02 3.62
CA ILE A 29 -5.19 -7.86 2.80
C ILE A 29 -6.38 -8.15 1.87
N LEU A 30 -6.46 -9.36 1.31
CA LEU A 30 -7.51 -9.83 0.39
C LEU A 30 -8.06 -11.18 0.90
N PRO A 31 -8.98 -11.16 1.88
CA PRO A 31 -9.48 -12.39 2.52
C PRO A 31 -10.36 -13.24 1.59
N TYR A 32 -10.76 -12.70 0.44
CA TYR A 32 -11.59 -13.42 -0.54
C TYR A 32 -10.99 -13.28 -1.94
N PRO A 33 -10.37 -14.34 -2.51
CA PRO A 33 -9.79 -14.31 -3.86
C PRO A 33 -10.84 -14.09 -4.96
N THR A 34 -12.12 -14.32 -4.63
CA THR A 34 -13.27 -14.15 -5.53
C THR A 34 -13.94 -12.79 -5.37
N ALA A 35 -13.58 -12.00 -4.37
CA ALA A 35 -14.07 -10.64 -4.26
C ALA A 35 -13.53 -9.82 -5.45
N PRO A 36 -14.38 -9.10 -6.18
CA PRO A 36 -13.91 -8.20 -7.21
C PRO A 36 -12.93 -7.20 -6.55
N PRO A 37 -11.72 -7.01 -7.12
CA PRO A 37 -10.76 -6.07 -6.56
C PRO A 37 -11.39 -4.69 -6.39
N TRP A 38 -10.93 -3.91 -5.41
CA TRP A 38 -11.48 -2.58 -5.12
C TRP A 38 -11.49 -1.64 -6.33
N TYR A 39 -10.65 -1.93 -7.34
CA TYR A 39 -10.52 -1.17 -8.57
C TYR A 39 -11.37 -1.66 -9.76
N SER A 40 -12.21 -2.69 -9.60
CA SER A 40 -12.91 -3.35 -10.72
C SER A 40 -13.75 -2.41 -11.60
N ASN A 41 -14.26 -1.32 -11.04
CA ASN A 41 -15.08 -0.31 -11.74
C ASN A 41 -14.52 1.11 -11.61
N ILE A 42 -13.24 1.24 -11.24
CA ILE A 42 -12.59 2.54 -11.07
C ILE A 42 -11.78 2.81 -12.34
N PRO A 43 -12.01 3.92 -13.06
CA PRO A 43 -11.14 4.31 -14.16
C PRO A 43 -9.77 4.72 -13.60
N GLY A 44 -8.69 4.15 -14.15
CA GLY A 44 -7.34 4.44 -13.68
C GLY A 44 -6.27 3.79 -14.54
N THR A 45 -5.02 4.20 -14.33
CA THR A 45 -3.86 3.62 -15.01
C THR A 45 -3.31 2.43 -14.19
N GLY A 46 -2.57 1.52 -14.84
CA GLY A 46 -1.88 0.44 -14.12
C GLY A 46 -0.94 0.96 -13.02
N THR A 47 -0.29 2.11 -13.26
CA THR A 47 0.54 2.79 -12.28
C THR A 47 -0.25 3.24 -11.06
N PHE A 48 -1.42 3.86 -11.26
CA PHE A 48 -2.32 4.27 -10.18
C PHE A 48 -2.68 3.08 -9.28
N PHE A 49 -3.15 1.98 -9.88
CA PHE A 49 -3.52 0.78 -9.10
C PHE A 49 -2.33 0.18 -8.37
N THR A 50 -1.16 0.16 -9.01
CA THR A 50 0.08 -0.33 -8.38
C THR A 50 0.45 0.50 -7.17
N ASN A 51 0.51 1.82 -7.29
CA ASN A 51 0.87 2.73 -6.20
C ASN A 51 -0.11 2.61 -5.03
N VAL A 52 -1.41 2.63 -5.32
CA VAL A 52 -2.43 2.51 -4.28
C VAL A 52 -2.33 1.16 -3.58
N ASN A 53 -2.18 0.07 -4.32
CA ASN A 53 -1.99 -1.25 -3.71
C ASN A 53 -0.76 -1.26 -2.81
N ARG A 54 0.39 -0.73 -3.24
CA ARG A 54 1.61 -0.62 -2.44
C ARG A 54 1.39 0.15 -1.13
N ILE A 55 0.60 1.23 -1.16
CA ILE A 55 0.23 1.99 0.04
C ILE A 55 -0.65 1.16 0.97
N LEU A 56 -1.69 0.52 0.44
CA LEU A 56 -2.65 -0.29 1.21
C LEU A 56 -1.97 -1.45 1.92
N ILE A 57 -1.04 -2.11 1.23
CA ILE A 57 -0.33 -3.28 1.76
C ILE A 57 0.90 -2.89 2.60
N GLY A 58 1.32 -1.62 2.55
CA GLY A 58 2.51 -1.12 3.25
C GLY A 58 3.82 -1.62 2.63
N HIS A 59 3.82 -1.95 1.34
CA HIS A 59 4.95 -2.60 0.67
C HIS A 59 5.20 -1.87 -0.65
N GLY A 60 6.24 -1.04 -0.66
CA GLY A 60 6.56 -0.19 -1.79
C GLY A 60 7.90 -0.46 -2.46
N ASN A 61 8.21 0.28 -3.52
CA ASN A 61 9.56 0.49 -4.03
C ASN A 61 10.35 1.48 -3.14
N ASP A 62 10.27 1.24 -1.84
CA ASP A 62 10.80 2.08 -0.78
C ASP A 62 12.25 1.69 -0.47
N GLY A 63 12.87 2.32 0.54
CA GLY A 63 14.25 2.03 0.90
C GLY A 63 14.46 0.58 1.34
N VAL A 64 13.47 -0.04 1.97
CA VAL A 64 13.53 -1.44 2.42
C VAL A 64 13.55 -2.38 1.22
N PHE A 65 12.65 -2.16 0.26
CA PHE A 65 12.62 -2.98 -0.95
C PHE A 65 13.91 -2.84 -1.75
N LYS A 66 14.37 -1.61 -1.97
CA LYS A 66 15.62 -1.34 -2.70
C LYS A 66 16.83 -1.99 -2.03
N PHE A 67 16.95 -1.88 -0.71
CA PHE A 67 18.00 -2.57 0.06
C PHE A 67 17.94 -4.09 -0.07
N ARG A 68 16.73 -4.68 -0.12
CA ARG A 68 16.55 -6.13 -0.31
C ARG A 68 16.95 -6.59 -1.72
N MET A 69 16.61 -5.80 -2.74
CA MET A 69 16.80 -6.17 -4.14
C MET A 69 18.21 -5.84 -4.68
N ASP A 70 18.84 -4.77 -4.20
CA ASP A 70 20.14 -4.30 -4.68
C ASP A 70 20.95 -3.64 -3.56
N ARG A 71 21.66 -4.46 -2.79
CA ARG A 71 22.51 -4.00 -1.69
C ARG A 71 23.73 -3.18 -2.16
N THR A 72 24.10 -3.28 -3.43
CA THR A 72 25.27 -2.59 -3.96
C THR A 72 24.96 -1.12 -4.19
N ASN A 73 23.83 -0.82 -4.84
CA ASN A 73 23.40 0.56 -5.06
C ASN A 73 22.60 1.14 -3.89
N HIS A 74 22.01 0.28 -3.05
CA HIS A 74 21.27 0.66 -1.86
C HIS A 74 21.81 -0.09 -0.63
N PRO A 75 22.92 0.39 -0.04
CA PRO A 75 23.59 -0.31 1.07
C PRO A 75 22.84 -0.21 2.41
N THR A 76 21.77 0.59 2.49
CA THR A 76 20.99 0.78 3.70
C THR A 76 19.51 1.00 3.39
N PRO A 77 18.58 0.46 4.21
CA PRO A 77 17.15 0.72 4.08
C PRO A 77 16.71 2.05 4.75
N LEU A 78 17.66 2.82 5.28
CA LEU A 78 17.38 4.01 6.07
C LEU A 78 16.96 5.21 5.22
N CYS A 79 16.14 6.07 5.82
CA CYS A 79 15.74 7.34 5.24
C CYS A 79 16.92 8.33 5.25
N THR A 80 17.27 8.83 4.07
CA THR A 80 18.41 9.75 3.91
C THR A 80 18.12 11.19 4.36
N THR A 81 16.85 11.53 4.54
CA THR A 81 16.43 12.91 4.88
C THR A 81 16.16 13.10 6.36
N CYS A 82 15.82 12.03 7.08
CA CYS A 82 15.58 12.10 8.51
C CYS A 82 16.94 12.16 9.22
N GLN A 83 17.16 13.21 10.02
CA GLN A 83 18.42 13.44 10.74
C GLN A 83 18.65 12.46 11.90
N GLY A 84 17.83 11.42 12.03
CA GLY A 84 17.93 10.38 13.05
C GLY A 84 18.59 9.11 12.50
N PRO A 85 19.50 8.46 13.25
CA PRO A 85 20.30 7.35 12.74
C PRO A 85 19.55 6.02 12.45
N GLN A 86 18.22 5.91 12.56
CA GLN A 86 17.53 4.61 12.49
C GLN A 86 16.14 4.57 11.84
N GLU A 87 15.69 5.65 11.19
CA GLU A 87 14.38 5.63 10.54
C GLU A 87 14.43 4.82 9.23
N ILE A 88 13.71 3.69 9.22
CA ILE A 88 13.59 2.85 8.04
C ILE A 88 12.71 3.56 7.02
N ALA A 89 13.18 3.73 5.79
CA ALA A 89 12.41 4.33 4.71
C ALA A 89 11.37 3.35 4.14
N ASN A 90 10.45 2.88 4.97
CA ASN A 90 9.29 2.09 4.55
C ASN A 90 8.10 3.01 4.22
N ILE A 91 7.03 2.44 3.66
CA ILE A 91 5.80 3.19 3.35
C ILE A 91 5.23 3.95 4.55
N ASP A 92 5.21 3.34 5.73
CA ASP A 92 4.68 4.00 6.92
C ASP A 92 5.45 5.26 7.29
N HIS A 93 6.78 5.14 7.34
CA HIS A 93 7.67 6.26 7.58
C HIS A 93 7.50 7.34 6.50
N LEU A 94 7.60 6.97 5.22
CA LEU A 94 7.53 7.92 4.11
C LEU A 94 6.20 8.67 4.09
N LEU A 95 5.09 7.97 4.33
CA LEU A 95 3.76 8.53 4.23
C LEU A 95 3.35 9.33 5.47
N ASN A 96 3.84 8.99 6.67
CA ASN A 96 3.30 9.55 7.93
C ASN A 96 4.31 10.37 8.74
N GLN A 97 5.60 10.05 8.66
CA GLN A 97 6.59 10.50 9.63
C GLN A 97 7.76 11.26 9.00
N CYS A 98 8.09 10.96 7.73
CA CYS A 98 9.27 11.47 7.06
C CYS A 98 9.29 13.00 7.06
N VAL A 99 10.40 13.56 7.54
CA VAL A 99 10.57 15.01 7.71
C VAL A 99 10.50 15.73 6.37
N LYS A 100 10.97 15.08 5.29
CA LYS A 100 10.98 15.58 3.92
C LYS A 100 9.60 16.04 3.46
N TYR A 101 8.55 15.33 3.85
CA TYR A 101 7.19 15.54 3.36
C TYR A 101 6.29 16.22 4.39
N THR A 102 6.84 16.77 5.48
CA THR A 102 6.05 17.26 6.62
C THR A 102 5.06 18.35 6.23
N VAL A 103 5.50 19.31 5.41
CA VAL A 103 4.68 20.47 5.03
C VAL A 103 3.55 20.04 4.10
N GLU A 104 3.87 19.27 3.08
CA GLU A 104 2.96 18.78 2.06
C GLU A 104 1.96 17.78 2.66
N ARG A 105 2.43 16.88 3.53
CA ARG A 105 1.58 15.95 4.27
C ARG A 105 0.58 16.67 5.16
N ARG A 106 1.01 17.73 5.85
CA ARG A 106 0.10 18.53 6.69
C ARG A 106 -1.00 19.17 5.84
N LYS A 107 -0.63 19.82 4.74
CA LYS A 107 -1.59 20.40 3.78
C LYS A 107 -2.55 19.35 3.23
N PHE A 108 -2.03 18.18 2.86
CA PHE A 108 -2.84 17.07 2.36
C PHE A 108 -3.84 16.58 3.41
N LYS A 109 -3.41 16.41 4.66
CA LYS A 109 -4.29 16.01 5.77
C LYS A 109 -5.38 17.04 6.04
N GLU A 110 -5.02 18.33 6.12
CA GLU A 110 -5.97 19.42 6.33
C GLU A 110 -7.01 19.50 5.21
N ALA A 111 -6.58 19.45 3.95
CA ALA A 111 -7.45 19.52 2.78
C ALA A 111 -8.43 18.35 2.66
N ASN A 112 -8.13 17.21 3.30
CA ASN A 112 -8.95 16.00 3.25
C ASN A 112 -9.59 15.65 4.62
N GLY A 113 -9.51 16.53 5.61
CA GLY A 113 -10.11 16.32 6.93
C GLY A 113 -9.55 15.11 7.69
N ILE A 114 -8.28 14.74 7.45
CA ILE A 114 -7.64 13.60 8.10
C ILE A 114 -7.19 14.01 9.51
N SER A 115 -7.92 13.55 10.53
CA SER A 115 -7.57 13.75 11.94
C SER A 115 -6.64 12.68 12.51
N SER A 116 -6.51 11.54 11.83
CA SER A 116 -5.67 10.42 12.29
C SER A 116 -4.18 10.72 12.17
N LEU A 117 -3.39 10.07 13.04
CA LEU A 117 -1.93 10.13 12.98
C LEU A 117 -1.42 9.48 11.68
N TYR A 118 -2.05 8.40 11.23
CA TYR A 118 -1.68 7.68 10.00
C TYR A 118 -2.71 7.88 8.91
N ILE A 119 -2.26 8.18 7.69
CA ILE A 119 -3.14 8.29 6.51
C ILE A 119 -3.81 6.94 6.22
N GLN A 120 -3.12 5.83 6.48
CA GLN A 120 -3.63 4.47 6.31
C GLN A 120 -4.85 4.20 7.19
N ASP A 121 -4.96 4.78 8.39
CA ASP A 121 -6.13 4.59 9.24
C ASP A 121 -7.38 5.20 8.60
N HIS A 122 -7.24 6.34 7.92
CA HIS A 122 -8.32 6.96 7.17
C HIS A 122 -8.78 6.06 6.02
N ILE A 123 -7.83 5.44 5.31
CA ILE A 123 -8.14 4.51 4.21
C ILE A 123 -8.84 3.25 4.72
N LYS A 124 -8.38 2.68 5.84
CA LYS A 124 -8.97 1.48 6.45
C LYS A 124 -10.39 1.74 6.95
N ALA A 125 -10.67 2.94 7.47
CA ALA A 125 -12.00 3.31 7.94
C ALA A 125 -13.01 3.45 6.80
N ASN A 126 -12.58 3.94 5.63
CA ASN A 126 -13.44 4.09 4.47
C ASN A 126 -12.62 4.08 3.17
N LEU A 127 -12.66 2.97 2.44
CA LEU A 127 -11.98 2.84 1.16
C LEU A 127 -12.74 3.63 0.08
N ASN A 128 -12.35 4.90 -0.12
CA ASN A 128 -12.98 5.81 -1.08
C ASN A 128 -12.08 6.01 -2.33
N PRO A 129 -12.56 5.67 -3.54
CA PRO A 129 -11.83 5.87 -4.80
C PRO A 129 -11.31 7.29 -5.05
N ASP A 130 -12.12 8.31 -4.76
CA ASP A 130 -11.75 9.71 -4.97
C ASP A 130 -10.63 10.14 -4.01
N PHE A 131 -10.67 9.62 -2.78
CA PHE A 131 -9.60 9.82 -1.83
C PHE A 131 -8.30 9.14 -2.28
N LEU A 132 -8.39 7.90 -2.77
CA LEU A 132 -7.23 7.16 -3.28
C LEU A 132 -6.57 7.86 -4.47
N LYS A 133 -7.38 8.51 -5.33
CA LYS A 133 -6.88 9.35 -6.42
C LYS A 133 -6.08 10.54 -5.89
N LYS A 134 -6.64 11.31 -4.95
CA LYS A 134 -5.94 12.44 -4.31
C LYS A 134 -4.67 12.00 -3.61
N LEU A 135 -4.70 10.83 -2.96
CA LEU A 135 -3.53 10.25 -2.31
C LEU A 135 -2.43 9.90 -3.31
N ASN A 136 -2.78 9.29 -4.45
CA ASN A 136 -1.82 9.03 -5.50
C ASN A 136 -1.23 10.33 -6.08
N GLU A 137 -2.05 11.35 -6.31
CA GLU A 137 -1.60 12.68 -6.75
C GLU A 137 -0.64 13.33 -5.75
N PHE A 138 -0.91 13.20 -4.44
CA PHE A 138 -0.01 13.65 -3.38
C PHE A 138 1.35 12.93 -3.43
N VAL A 139 1.34 11.61 -3.61
CA VAL A 139 2.56 10.80 -3.71
C VAL A 139 3.38 11.18 -4.95
N GLU A 140 2.73 11.36 -6.09
CA GLU A 140 3.37 11.77 -7.34
C GLU A 140 3.94 13.18 -7.26
N SER A 141 3.16 14.14 -6.74
CA SER A 141 3.60 15.54 -6.62
C SER A 141 4.78 15.74 -5.67
N THR A 142 4.91 14.87 -4.66
CA THR A 142 6.05 14.89 -3.72
C THR A 142 7.23 14.04 -4.18
N SER A 143 7.10 13.32 -5.32
CA SER A 143 8.08 12.34 -5.78
C SER A 143 8.45 11.34 -4.67
N MET A 144 7.45 10.90 -3.91
CA MET A 144 7.63 9.94 -2.83
C MET A 144 7.90 8.56 -3.44
N ASN A 145 8.99 7.91 -3.00
CA ASN A 145 9.37 6.59 -3.48
C ASN A 145 8.50 5.51 -2.83
N ILE A 146 7.36 5.24 -3.45
CA ILE A 146 6.37 4.23 -3.05
C ILE A 146 6.39 3.06 -4.03
#